data_AF-A0A355RLM9-F1
#
_entry.id   AF-A0A355RLM9-F1
#
_cell.length_a   1.000
_cell.length_b   1.000
_cell.length_c   1.000
_cell.angle_alpha   90.00
_cell.angle_beta   90.00
_cell.angle_gamma   90.00
#
_symmetry.space_group_name_H-M   'P 1'
#
loop_
_entity.id
_entity.type
_entity.pdbx_description
1 polymer ?
#
loop_
_entity_poly.entity_id
_entity_poly.type
_entity_poly.pdbx_seq_one_letter_code
_entity_poly.pdbx_strand_id
1 'polypeptide(L)'
;MKKIIKNTLPSLLFIPMLLSCGSLAEVSMGIGNALEENSAIRVDFSLPNSIKSDTKINFKFYAEKNIAFAPSYSFSIFDIDPLRSESYHESVLINFEKEKMESLKKDDGNYGNLNIEVLFSNPENYFAKTEDKKEIYFVFHTSDWSRKDITKYSAWGFQYTYSNDTVSLFVD
;
A
#
# COMPACT_ATOMS: atom_id res chain seq x y z
N MET A 1 -31.67 13.55 -62.82
CA MET A 1 -30.72 12.46 -62.51
C MET A 1 -29.52 13.02 -61.76
N LYS A 2 -29.07 12.28 -60.74
CA LYS A 2 -28.00 12.50 -59.73
C LYS A 2 -26.80 13.39 -60.14
N LYS A 3 -26.34 14.26 -59.23
CA LYS A 3 -25.18 13.99 -58.34
C LYS A 3 -25.05 15.03 -57.21
N ILE A 4 -24.76 14.48 -56.03
CA ILE A 4 -24.63 15.10 -54.71
C ILE A 4 -23.16 15.44 -54.51
N ILE A 5 -22.83 16.63 -53.99
CA ILE A 5 -21.50 16.89 -53.40
C ILE A 5 -21.72 17.45 -51.99
N LYS A 6 -21.23 16.65 -51.04
CA LYS A 6 -21.18 16.87 -49.59
C LYS A 6 -20.01 17.79 -49.26
N ASN A 7 -20.14 18.69 -48.30
CA ASN A 7 -18.98 19.14 -47.53
C ASN A 7 -19.41 19.49 -46.10
N THR A 8 -19.15 18.54 -45.21
CA THR A 8 -19.35 18.61 -43.76
C THR A 8 -18.12 19.25 -43.12
N LEU A 9 -18.33 20.30 -42.33
CA LEU A 9 -17.33 21.00 -41.53
C LEU A 9 -16.83 20.09 -40.39
N PRO A 10 -15.52 20.06 -40.08
CA PRO A 10 -14.97 19.07 -39.15
C PRO A 10 -15.25 19.41 -37.69
N SER A 11 -15.41 18.32 -36.95
CA SER A 11 -15.67 18.14 -35.52
C SER A 11 -14.75 18.92 -34.58
N LEU A 12 -15.36 19.70 -33.67
CA LEU A 12 -14.74 20.13 -32.41
C LEU A 12 -14.77 18.94 -31.44
N LEU A 13 -13.67 18.17 -31.40
CA LEU A 13 -13.47 17.09 -30.43
C LEU A 13 -13.25 17.71 -29.03
N PHE A 14 -14.32 17.74 -28.23
CA PHE A 14 -14.23 17.88 -26.79
C PHE A 14 -13.53 16.61 -26.28
N ILE A 15 -12.28 16.70 -25.84
CA ILE A 15 -11.58 15.61 -25.16
C ILE A 15 -12.07 15.65 -23.72
N PRO A 16 -12.89 14.69 -23.24
CA PRO A 16 -13.06 14.54 -21.81
C PRO A 16 -11.69 14.13 -21.27
N MET A 17 -11.08 14.99 -20.45
CA MET A 17 -10.00 14.56 -19.56
C MET A 17 -10.59 13.44 -18.70
N LEU A 18 -10.33 12.20 -19.09
CA LEU A 18 -10.52 11.06 -18.24
C LEU A 18 -9.68 11.33 -17.00
N LEU A 19 -10.34 11.65 -15.88
CA LEU A 19 -9.76 11.49 -14.57
C LEU A 19 -9.37 10.03 -14.48
N SER A 20 -8.13 9.73 -14.84
CA SER A 20 -7.48 8.48 -14.50
C SER A 20 -7.39 8.47 -12.98
N CYS A 21 -8.46 8.01 -12.33
CA CYS A 21 -8.42 7.41 -11.01
C CYS A 21 -7.68 6.07 -11.17
N GLY A 22 -6.41 6.16 -11.55
CA GLY A 22 -5.51 5.02 -11.68
C GLY A 22 -4.81 4.83 -10.36
N SER A 23 -4.65 3.57 -9.95
CA SER A 23 -3.67 3.23 -8.94
C SER A 23 -2.27 3.42 -9.52
N LEU A 24 -1.37 3.94 -8.70
CA LEU A 24 0.05 4.06 -8.99
C LEU A 24 0.70 2.69 -9.07
N ALA A 25 0.33 1.81 -8.12
CA ALA A 25 0.83 0.46 -8.04
C ALA A 25 -0.17 -0.45 -7.31
N GLU A 26 -0.20 -1.70 -7.72
CA GLU A 26 -0.73 -2.81 -6.93
C GLU A 26 0.45 -3.44 -6.17
N VAL A 27 0.39 -3.39 -4.84
CA VAL A 27 1.49 -3.82 -3.97
C VAL A 27 1.08 -5.08 -3.22
N SER A 28 1.96 -6.08 -3.23
CA SER A 28 1.83 -7.28 -2.41
C SER A 28 3.11 -7.48 -1.61
N MET A 29 2.98 -7.46 -0.28
CA MET A 29 4.08 -7.64 0.66
C MET A 29 3.78 -8.86 1.54
N GLY A 30 4.82 -9.47 2.10
CA GLY A 30 4.64 -10.62 2.98
C GLY A 30 5.83 -10.86 3.88
N ILE A 31 5.54 -11.44 5.04
CA ILE A 31 6.54 -11.85 6.03
C ILE A 31 6.27 -13.29 6.43
N GLY A 32 7.33 -14.07 6.55
CA GLY A 32 7.28 -15.51 6.75
C GLY A 32 8.69 -16.08 6.87
N ASN A 33 8.80 -17.26 7.47
CA ASN A 33 10.10 -17.83 7.81
C ASN A 33 10.84 -18.45 6.60
N ALA A 34 10.17 -18.59 5.45
CA ALA A 34 10.68 -19.20 4.20
C ALA A 34 11.23 -20.63 4.33
N LEU A 35 11.15 -21.25 5.52
CA LEU A 35 11.58 -22.62 5.79
C LEU A 35 10.48 -23.63 5.45
N GLU A 36 9.22 -23.20 5.52
CA GLU A 36 8.06 -24.00 5.17
C GLU A 36 7.33 -23.38 3.98
N GLU A 37 6.84 -24.20 3.06
CA GLU A 37 5.97 -23.72 1.99
C GLU A 37 4.67 -23.18 2.59
N ASN A 38 4.13 -22.12 1.99
CA ASN A 38 2.86 -21.50 2.40
C ASN A 38 2.87 -21.06 3.88
N SER A 39 3.95 -20.42 4.33
CA SER A 39 4.19 -20.02 5.73
C SER A 39 4.30 -18.50 5.94
N ALA A 40 3.67 -17.71 5.08
CA ALA A 40 3.67 -16.25 5.18
C ALA A 40 2.31 -15.67 5.59
N ILE A 41 2.36 -14.49 6.21
CA ILE A 41 1.25 -13.55 6.22
C ILE A 41 1.53 -12.48 5.17
N ARG A 42 0.49 -12.07 4.43
CA ARG A 42 0.60 -11.15 3.30
C ARG A 42 -0.37 -10.00 3.44
N VAL A 43 -0.03 -8.89 2.80
CA VAL A 43 -0.88 -7.73 2.63
C VAL A 43 -0.88 -7.32 1.16
N ASP A 44 -2.08 -7.21 0.59
CA ASP A 44 -2.31 -6.66 -0.73
C ASP A 44 -3.01 -5.29 -0.59
N PHE A 45 -2.59 -4.30 -1.37
CA PHE A 45 -3.27 -3.00 -1.45
C PHE A 45 -2.97 -2.29 -2.76
N SER A 46 -3.83 -1.33 -3.09
CA SER A 46 -3.72 -0.48 -4.26
C SER A 46 -3.38 0.94 -3.81
N LEU A 47 -2.23 1.45 -4.22
CA LEU A 47 -1.77 2.79 -3.83
C LEU A 47 -2.24 3.80 -4.88
N PRO A 48 -2.99 4.85 -4.52
CA PRO A 48 -3.36 5.90 -5.47
C PRO A 48 -2.14 6.73 -5.91
N ASN A 49 -2.26 7.46 -7.02
CA ASN A 49 -1.23 8.43 -7.45
C ASN A 49 -1.05 9.61 -6.48
N SER A 50 -2.03 9.86 -5.62
CA SER A 50 -1.98 10.96 -4.66
C SER A 50 -2.81 10.66 -3.41
N ILE A 51 -2.38 11.18 -2.27
CA ILE A 51 -3.10 11.14 -0.99
C ILE A 51 -3.43 12.57 -0.56
N LYS A 52 -4.68 12.81 -0.19
CA LYS A 52 -5.23 14.06 0.38
C LYS A 52 -6.07 13.71 1.60
N SER A 53 -6.55 14.73 2.32
CA SER A 53 -7.59 14.52 3.34
C SER A 53 -8.70 13.63 2.78
N ASP A 54 -9.14 12.69 3.61
CA ASP A 54 -10.21 11.72 3.33
C ASP A 54 -9.90 10.66 2.28
N THR A 55 -8.64 10.56 1.82
CA THR A 55 -8.21 9.43 0.99
C THR A 55 -8.30 8.15 1.80
N LYS A 56 -8.90 7.12 1.20
CA LYS A 56 -9.06 5.79 1.78
C LYS A 56 -8.22 4.79 1.03
N ILE A 57 -7.48 3.96 1.76
CA ILE A 57 -6.76 2.82 1.20
C ILE A 57 -7.27 1.57 1.87
N ASN A 58 -7.64 0.58 1.07
CA ASN A 58 -8.07 -0.73 1.53
C ASN A 58 -6.89 -1.70 1.50
N PHE A 59 -6.62 -2.30 2.66
CA PHE A 59 -5.59 -3.31 2.86
C PHE A 59 -6.25 -4.65 3.08
N LYS A 60 -5.81 -5.65 2.32
CA LYS A 60 -6.27 -7.04 2.42
C LYS A 60 -5.15 -7.88 2.99
N PHE A 61 -5.28 -8.25 4.27
CA PHE A 61 -4.37 -9.18 4.92
C PHE A 61 -4.90 -10.62 4.82
N TYR A 62 -4.01 -11.56 4.58
CA TYR A 62 -4.34 -12.99 4.57
C TYR A 62 -3.13 -13.80 5.00
N ALA A 63 -3.40 -14.95 5.60
CA ALA A 63 -2.36 -15.86 6.04
C ALA A 63 -2.36 -17.13 5.18
N GLU A 64 -1.18 -17.62 4.88
CA GLU A 64 -0.99 -18.90 4.22
C GLU A 64 -1.18 -20.05 5.22
N LYS A 65 -1.49 -21.24 4.69
CA LYS A 65 -1.99 -22.38 5.49
C LYS A 65 -1.06 -22.84 6.62
N ASN A 66 0.26 -22.75 6.42
CA ASN A 66 1.29 -23.25 7.32
C ASN A 66 1.96 -22.11 8.10
N ILE A 67 1.32 -20.94 8.22
CA ILE A 67 1.88 -19.83 9.00
C ILE A 67 2.10 -20.23 10.46
N ALA A 68 3.27 -19.90 10.99
CA ALA A 68 3.50 -19.79 12.42
C ALA A 68 3.29 -18.33 12.82
N PHE A 69 2.17 -18.02 13.47
CA PHE A 69 1.85 -16.63 13.81
C PHE A 69 2.81 -16.04 14.84
N ALA A 70 3.31 -14.85 14.56
CA ALA A 70 3.91 -13.96 15.56
C ALA A 70 2.79 -13.37 16.45
N PRO A 71 3.10 -12.85 17.66
CA PRO A 71 2.08 -12.27 18.54
C PRO A 71 1.23 -11.20 17.87
N SER A 72 1.87 -10.27 17.15
CA SER A 72 1.19 -9.18 16.45
C SER A 72 1.97 -8.68 15.25
N TYR A 73 1.26 -7.93 14.43
CA TYR A 73 1.68 -7.45 13.12
C TYR A 73 1.33 -5.97 12.96
N SER A 74 2.26 -5.20 12.41
CA SER A 74 2.07 -3.79 12.12
C SER A 74 2.40 -3.47 10.67
N PHE A 75 1.57 -2.63 10.06
CA PHE A 75 1.82 -2.01 8.77
C PHE A 75 2.00 -0.51 8.99
N SER A 76 3.16 -0.01 8.63
CA SER A 76 3.66 1.30 9.04
C SER A 76 4.32 2.04 7.89
N ILE A 77 4.49 3.36 8.05
CA ILE A 77 5.27 4.23 7.19
C ILE A 77 6.58 4.57 7.89
N PHE A 78 7.70 4.37 7.19
CA PHE A 78 9.04 4.68 7.67
C PHE A 78 9.67 5.74 6.76
N ASP A 79 10.37 6.70 7.36
CA ASP A 79 11.09 7.78 6.64
C ASP A 79 12.40 7.31 5.98
N ILE A 80 12.89 6.12 6.33
CA ILE A 80 14.10 5.50 5.77
C ILE A 80 13.98 3.98 5.74
N ASP A 81 14.68 3.34 4.80
CA ASP A 81 14.76 1.89 4.73
C ASP A 81 15.29 1.32 6.06
N PRO A 82 14.55 0.45 6.76
CA PRO A 82 15.00 -0.17 7.99
C PRO A 82 16.32 -0.95 7.83
N LEU A 83 16.66 -1.45 6.63
CA LEU A 83 17.96 -2.06 6.36
C LEU A 83 19.13 -1.08 6.47
N ARG A 84 18.90 0.20 6.19
CA ARG A 84 19.96 1.21 6.01
C ARG A 84 20.24 2.03 7.26
N SER A 85 19.29 2.12 8.19
CA SER A 85 19.42 2.96 9.39
C SER A 85 19.07 2.23 10.68
N GLU A 86 19.67 2.66 11.80
CA GLU A 86 19.29 2.23 13.15
C GLU A 86 18.26 3.16 13.79
N SER A 87 18.07 4.34 13.20
CA SER A 87 17.10 5.32 13.64
C SER A 87 16.19 5.67 12.46
N TYR A 88 14.90 5.57 12.68
CA TYR A 88 13.85 5.89 11.73
C TYR A 88 12.66 6.47 12.50
N HIS A 89 11.84 7.26 11.84
CA HIS A 89 10.53 7.62 12.32
C HIS A 89 9.50 6.63 11.79
N GLU A 90 8.78 5.97 12.70
CA GLU A 90 7.71 5.05 12.36
C GLU A 90 6.35 5.68 12.65
N SER A 91 5.49 5.70 11.62
CA SER A 91 4.08 6.03 11.75
C SER A 91 3.23 4.79 11.45
N VAL A 92 2.66 4.19 12.49
CA VAL A 92 1.83 2.98 12.39
C VAL A 92 0.48 3.32 11.73
N LEU A 93 0.13 2.62 10.65
CA LEU A 93 -1.17 2.74 9.98
C LEU A 93 -2.16 1.70 10.48
N ILE A 94 -1.69 0.47 10.68
CA ILE A 94 -2.50 -0.68 11.05
C ILE A 94 -1.72 -1.52 12.05
N ASN A 95 -2.39 -1.99 13.09
CA ASN A 95 -1.87 -3.01 14.00
C ASN A 95 -2.95 -4.05 14.30
N PHE A 96 -2.58 -5.33 14.32
CA PHE A 96 -3.48 -6.39 14.77
C PHE A 96 -2.72 -7.54 15.44
N GLU A 97 -3.38 -8.15 16.41
CA GLU A 97 -2.91 -9.36 17.09
C GLU A 97 -3.25 -10.62 16.27
N LYS A 98 -2.47 -11.70 16.46
CA LYS A 98 -2.65 -12.96 15.74
C LYS A 98 -4.04 -13.55 15.85
N GLU A 99 -4.73 -13.36 16.97
CA GLU A 99 -6.05 -13.92 17.22
C GLU A 99 -7.05 -13.42 16.17
N LYS A 100 -6.83 -12.22 15.63
CA LYS A 100 -7.65 -11.68 14.54
C LYS A 100 -7.52 -12.53 13.28
N MET A 101 -6.31 -12.99 12.96
CA MET A 101 -6.06 -13.87 11.80
C MET A 101 -6.48 -15.31 12.08
N GLU A 102 -6.20 -15.83 13.28
CA GLU A 102 -6.62 -17.17 13.70
C GLU A 102 -8.14 -17.33 13.64
N SER A 103 -8.90 -16.29 13.99
CA SER A 103 -10.37 -16.29 13.89
C SER A 103 -10.92 -16.43 12.46
N LEU A 104 -10.08 -16.22 11.45
CA LEU A 104 -10.43 -16.35 10.04
C LEU A 104 -10.09 -17.73 9.45
N LYS A 105 -9.61 -18.66 10.27
CA LYS A 105 -9.31 -20.03 9.84
C LYS A 105 -10.59 -20.74 9.39
N LYS A 106 -10.53 -21.38 8.23
CA LYS A 106 -11.58 -22.19 7.63
C LYS A 106 -11.36 -23.67 7.93
N ASP A 107 -12.39 -24.47 7.73
CA ASP A 107 -12.38 -25.91 8.01
C ASP A 107 -11.33 -26.69 7.18
N ASP A 108 -10.95 -26.19 6.00
CA ASP A 108 -9.92 -26.77 5.12
C ASP A 108 -8.47 -26.42 5.54
N GLY A 109 -8.34 -25.65 6.63
CA GLY A 109 -7.08 -25.15 7.17
C GLY A 109 -6.58 -23.85 6.52
N ASN A 110 -7.24 -23.35 5.47
CA ASN A 110 -6.91 -22.06 4.87
C ASN A 110 -7.46 -20.90 5.71
N TYR A 111 -7.01 -19.69 5.44
CA TYR A 111 -7.49 -18.49 6.12
C TYR A 111 -8.40 -17.65 5.20
N GLY A 112 -9.33 -16.92 5.81
CA GLY A 112 -10.05 -15.82 5.17
C GLY A 112 -9.20 -14.55 5.07
N ASN A 113 -9.81 -13.48 4.56
CA ASN A 113 -9.16 -12.18 4.45
C ASN A 113 -9.57 -11.28 5.62
N LEU A 114 -8.61 -10.59 6.20
CA LEU A 114 -8.83 -9.44 7.07
C LEU A 114 -8.73 -8.17 6.21
N ASN A 115 -9.86 -7.51 5.96
CA ASN A 115 -9.89 -6.25 5.21
C ASN A 115 -9.93 -5.07 6.18
N ILE A 116 -9.02 -4.11 6.01
CA ILE A 116 -8.91 -2.91 6.84
C ILE A 116 -8.85 -1.69 5.92
N GLU A 117 -9.71 -0.71 6.16
CA GLU A 117 -9.67 0.59 5.48
C GLU A 117 -8.93 1.60 6.36
N VAL A 118 -7.92 2.28 5.81
CA VAL A 118 -7.24 3.40 6.46
C VAL A 118 -7.69 4.70 5.83
N LEU A 119 -8.19 5.62 6.65
CA LEU A 119 -8.55 6.98 6.28
C LEU A 119 -7.41 7.93 6.60
N PHE A 120 -6.86 8.59 5.57
CA PHE A 120 -5.86 9.64 5.72
C PHE A 120 -6.53 10.99 6.00
N SER A 121 -7.04 11.19 7.21
CA SER A 121 -7.67 12.47 7.60
C SER A 121 -6.65 13.61 7.69
N ASN A 122 -5.43 13.33 8.15
CA ASN A 122 -4.35 14.31 8.28
C ASN A 122 -3.05 13.74 7.66
N PRO A 123 -2.84 13.87 6.33
CA PRO A 123 -1.65 13.33 5.66
C PRO A 123 -0.31 13.83 6.25
N GLU A 124 -0.28 15.03 6.81
CA GLU A 124 0.86 15.61 7.52
C GLU A 124 1.37 14.83 8.74
N ASN A 125 0.56 13.93 9.31
CA ASN A 125 1.02 13.02 10.37
C ASN A 125 1.92 11.88 9.85
N TYR A 126 1.92 11.68 8.53
CA TYR A 126 2.62 10.58 7.87
C TYR A 126 3.67 11.07 6.87
N PHE A 127 3.45 12.25 6.29
CA PHE A 127 4.29 12.82 5.24
C PHE A 127 4.74 14.22 5.62
N ALA A 128 6.06 14.44 5.69
CA ALA A 128 6.60 15.78 5.87
C ALA A 128 6.42 16.61 4.60
N LYS A 129 6.02 17.89 4.73
CA LYS A 129 5.90 18.82 3.60
C LYS A 129 7.24 18.95 2.85
N THR A 130 7.18 18.90 1.52
CA THR A 130 8.37 18.91 0.66
C THR A 130 7.98 19.19 -0.79
N GLU A 131 8.70 20.09 -1.46
CA GLU A 131 8.55 20.30 -2.91
C GLU A 131 9.46 19.35 -3.70
N ASP A 132 10.58 18.93 -3.09
CA ASP A 132 11.49 17.93 -3.63
C ASP A 132 10.98 16.51 -3.35
N LYS A 133 11.28 15.58 -4.27
CA LYS A 133 10.99 14.17 -4.08
C LYS A 133 11.76 13.62 -2.88
N LYS A 134 11.04 13.04 -1.91
CA LYS A 134 11.60 12.30 -0.78
C LYS A 134 11.25 10.83 -0.90
N GLU A 135 12.18 9.98 -0.50
CA GLU A 135 11.95 8.54 -0.37
C GLU A 135 11.26 8.24 0.95
N ILE A 136 10.35 7.26 0.94
CA ILE A 136 9.61 6.79 2.10
C ILE A 136 9.22 5.32 1.87
N TYR A 137 8.91 4.60 2.93
CA TYR A 137 8.75 3.15 2.87
C TYR A 137 7.47 2.72 3.56
N PHE A 138 6.68 1.87 2.90
CA PHE A 138 5.74 1.01 3.63
C PHE A 138 6.51 -0.16 4.21
N VAL A 139 6.30 -0.44 5.50
CA VAL A 139 6.95 -1.54 6.21
C VAL A 139 5.89 -2.38 6.88
N PHE A 140 5.90 -3.68 6.57
CA PHE A 140 5.06 -4.68 7.22
C PHE A 140 5.94 -5.55 8.10
N HIS A 141 5.70 -5.60 9.41
CA HIS A 141 6.58 -6.28 10.36
C HIS A 141 5.85 -6.93 11.53
N THR A 142 6.48 -7.90 12.18
CA THR A 142 6.02 -8.47 13.46
C THR A 142 6.34 -7.52 14.62
N SER A 143 5.76 -7.72 15.81
CA SER A 143 6.10 -6.92 17.00
C SER A 143 7.50 -7.14 17.54
N ASP A 144 8.08 -8.32 17.33
CA ASP A 144 9.43 -8.70 17.76
C ASP A 144 10.47 -8.60 16.64
N TRP A 145 10.16 -7.80 15.62
CA TRP A 145 11.01 -7.63 14.46
C TRP A 145 12.35 -6.96 14.81
N SER A 146 13.33 -7.19 13.96
CA SER A 146 14.61 -6.50 13.98
C SER A 146 15.06 -6.28 12.55
N ARG A 147 15.70 -5.14 12.27
CA ARG A 147 16.29 -4.89 10.94
C ARG A 147 17.29 -5.96 10.47
N LYS A 148 17.85 -6.74 11.40
CA LYS A 148 18.79 -7.83 11.09
C LYS A 148 18.08 -9.12 10.66
N ASP A 149 16.78 -9.22 10.89
CA ASP A 149 15.98 -10.40 10.61
C ASP A 149 14.95 -10.08 9.52
N ILE A 150 15.39 -10.23 8.28
CA ILE A 150 14.58 -9.98 7.08
C ILE A 150 13.37 -10.91 6.95
N THR A 151 13.23 -11.94 7.80
CA THR A 151 12.05 -12.81 7.80
C THR A 151 10.88 -12.21 8.58
N LYS A 152 11.16 -11.22 9.43
CA LYS A 152 10.19 -10.56 10.32
C LYS A 152 9.64 -9.25 9.81
N TYR A 153 10.14 -8.77 8.67
CA TYR A 153 9.61 -7.58 8.04
C TYR A 153 9.77 -7.62 6.52
N SER A 154 8.98 -6.83 5.82
CA SER A 154 9.15 -6.50 4.42
C SER A 154 9.00 -4.99 4.26
N ALA A 155 9.74 -4.41 3.33
CA ALA A 155 9.72 -2.98 3.05
C ALA A 155 9.51 -2.74 1.55
N TRP A 156 8.71 -1.75 1.21
CA TRP A 156 8.49 -1.30 -0.15
C TRP A 156 8.65 0.21 -0.21
N GLY A 157 9.69 0.66 -0.92
CA GLY A 157 10.05 2.07 -1.06
C GLY A 157 9.31 2.74 -2.21
N PHE A 158 8.96 4.00 -2.02
CA PHE A 158 8.41 4.87 -3.03
C PHE A 158 8.82 6.31 -2.75
N GLN A 159 8.61 7.18 -3.73
CA GLN A 159 8.91 8.61 -3.60
C GLN A 159 7.62 9.41 -3.46
N TYR A 160 7.72 10.56 -2.80
CA TYR A 160 6.61 11.49 -2.70
C TYR A 160 7.06 12.95 -2.73
N THR A 161 6.14 13.83 -3.13
CA THR A 161 6.17 15.26 -2.82
C THR A 161 4.93 15.62 -2.00
N TYR A 162 4.99 16.67 -1.20
CA TYR A 162 3.85 17.13 -0.42
C TYR A 162 3.74 18.66 -0.42
N SER A 163 2.83 19.16 -1.24
CA SER A 163 2.51 20.58 -1.41
C SER A 163 1.00 20.76 -1.55
N ASN A 164 0.48 21.95 -1.21
CA ASN A 164 -0.95 22.29 -1.35
C ASN A 164 -1.89 21.21 -0.76
N ASP A 165 -1.54 20.68 0.41
CA ASP A 165 -2.25 19.64 1.14
C ASP A 165 -2.54 18.35 0.33
N THR A 166 -1.72 18.10 -0.69
CA THR A 166 -1.74 16.88 -1.52
C THR A 166 -0.37 16.23 -1.56
N VAL A 167 -0.31 14.98 -1.11
CA VAL A 167 0.85 14.10 -1.27
C VAL A 167 0.77 13.48 -2.66
N SER A 168 1.73 13.77 -3.52
CA SER A 168 1.85 13.12 -4.84
C SER A 168 2.85 11.98 -4.75
N LEU A 169 2.49 10.81 -5.28
CA LEU A 169 3.24 9.56 -5.10
C LEU A 169 3.89 9.13 -6.42
N PHE A 170 5.08 8.53 -6.32
CA PHE A 170 5.88 8.09 -7.46
C PHE A 170 6.53 6.73 -7.15
N VAL A 171 6.45 5.79 -8.09
CA VAL A 171 7.17 4.51 -8.05
C VAL A 171 8.14 4.52 -9.22
N ASP A 172 9.40 4.17 -8.95
CA ASP A 172 10.45 4.05 -9.97
C ASP A 172 10.39 2.67 -10.68
#